data_AF-A0A849IAH7-F1
#
_entry.id   AF-A0A849IAH7-F1
#
_cell.length_a   1.000
_cell.length_b   1.000
_cell.length_c   1.000
_cell.angle_alpha   90.00
_cell.angle_beta   90.00
_cell.angle_gamma   90.00
#
_symmetry.space_group_name_H-M   'P 1'
#
loop_
_entity.id
_entity.type
_entity.pdbx_description
1 polymer ?
#
loop_
_entity_poly.entity_id
_entity_poly.type
_entity_poly.pdbx_seq_one_letter_code
_entity_poly.pdbx_strand_id
1 'polypeptide(L)'
;MRSASLNSSPALKARRRNVTRARQQREHLKAIRTHGLRRVTVWIPDPNSTAFAMEAHRQSELAAASPQAAADQAFVDAISIGFDDLE
;
A
#
# COMPACT_ATOMS: atom_id res chain seq x y z
N MET A 1 4.17 17.16 -46.96
CA MET A 1 4.88 16.11 -46.18
C MET A 1 4.80 16.50 -44.70
N ARG A 2 3.93 15.87 -43.90
CA ARG A 2 3.86 16.09 -42.45
C ARG A 2 4.34 14.82 -41.75
N SER A 3 5.58 14.84 -41.29
CA SER A 3 6.15 13.81 -40.44
C SER A 3 5.46 13.86 -39.08
N ALA A 4 4.47 12.99 -38.87
CA ALA A 4 3.92 12.74 -37.55
C ALA A 4 5.03 12.12 -36.68
N SER A 5 5.49 12.88 -35.69
CA SER A 5 6.47 12.45 -34.69
C SER A 5 6.00 11.16 -34.02
N LEU A 6 6.69 10.04 -34.31
CA LEU A 6 6.52 8.74 -33.66
C LEU A 6 6.98 8.73 -32.19
N ASN A 7 7.07 9.88 -31.53
CA ASN A 7 7.48 9.94 -30.12
C ASN A 7 6.25 9.90 -29.23
N SER A 8 5.81 8.68 -28.86
CA SER A 8 5.32 8.30 -27.52
C SER A 8 4.29 7.17 -27.55
N SER A 9 4.64 5.96 -28.00
CA SER A 9 3.73 4.82 -27.84
C SER A 9 3.37 4.58 -26.36
N PRO A 10 2.09 4.49 -25.98
CA PRO A 10 1.64 4.33 -24.59
C PRO A 10 2.28 3.14 -23.87
N ALA A 11 2.53 2.05 -24.61
CA ALA A 11 3.20 0.85 -24.11
C ALA A 11 4.64 1.12 -23.64
N LEU A 12 5.41 1.95 -24.37
CA LEU A 12 6.78 2.30 -23.99
C LEU A 12 6.80 3.16 -22.72
N LYS A 13 5.86 4.09 -22.58
CA LYS A 13 5.67 4.90 -21.37
C LYS A 13 5.28 4.06 -20.17
N ALA A 14 4.34 3.12 -20.32
CA ALA A 14 3.94 2.18 -19.27
C ALA A 14 5.12 1.30 -18.83
N ARG A 15 5.86 0.74 -19.78
CA ARG A 15 7.03 -0.11 -19.51
C ARG A 15 8.13 0.65 -18.77
N ARG A 16 8.42 1.90 -19.16
CA ARG A 16 9.36 2.78 -18.44
C ARG A 16 8.92 2.98 -16.98
N ARG A 17 7.65 3.34 -16.73
CA ARG A 17 7.10 3.50 -15.38
C ARG A 17 7.25 2.25 -14.51
N ASN A 18 7.02 1.07 -15.07
CA ASN A 18 7.17 -0.19 -14.33
C ASN A 18 8.63 -0.47 -13.94
N VAL A 19 9.59 -0.17 -14.82
CA VAL A 19 11.02 -0.28 -14.50
C VAL A 19 11.41 0.68 -13.38
N THR A 20 10.90 1.91 -13.41
CA THR A 20 11.15 2.90 -12.33
C THR A 20 10.58 2.43 -11.01
N ARG A 21 9.34 1.95 -10.98
CA ARG A 21 8.69 1.40 -9.76
C ARG A 21 9.42 0.18 -9.22
N ALA A 22 9.82 -0.75 -10.07
CA ALA A 22 10.58 -1.92 -9.67
C ALA A 22 11.95 -1.55 -9.07
N ARG A 23 12.58 -0.46 -9.55
CA ARG A 23 13.81 0.06 -8.94
C ARG A 23 13.54 0.68 -7.57
N GLN A 24 12.55 1.57 -7.46
CA GLN A 24 12.15 2.20 -6.20
C GLN A 24 11.80 1.17 -5.14
N GLN A 25 11.04 0.14 -5.52
CA GLN A 25 10.71 -0.97 -4.64
C GLN A 25 11.97 -1.67 -4.14
N ARG A 26 12.93 -1.98 -5.01
CA ARG A 26 14.18 -2.64 -4.61
C ARG A 26 15.00 -1.81 -3.62
N GLU A 27 15.14 -0.51 -3.86
CA GLU A 27 15.87 0.38 -2.95
C GLU A 27 15.19 0.45 -1.57
N HIS A 28 13.86 0.59 -1.55
CA HIS A 28 13.11 0.60 -0.30
C HIS A 28 13.26 -0.72 0.48
N LEU A 29 13.22 -1.87 -0.21
CA LEU A 29 13.45 -3.16 0.43
C LEU A 29 14.89 -3.35 0.93
N LYS A 30 15.87 -2.72 0.27
CA LYS A 30 17.25 -2.70 0.74
C LYS A 30 17.37 -1.92 2.05
N ALA A 31 16.72 -0.76 2.15
CA ALA A 31 16.69 0.04 3.39
C ALA A 31 16.04 -0.74 4.54
N ILE A 32 14.90 -1.40 4.30
CA ILE A 32 14.23 -2.26 5.30
C ILE A 32 15.19 -3.33 5.85
N ARG A 33 15.99 -3.95 4.98
CA ARG A 33 17.00 -4.95 5.41
C ARG A 33 18.13 -4.34 6.22
N THR A 34 18.57 -3.13 5.90
CA THR A 34 19.59 -2.41 6.69
C THR A 34 19.10 -2.13 8.11
N HIS A 35 17.81 -1.89 8.30
CA HIS A 35 17.19 -1.73 9.64
C HIS A 35 16.91 -3.06 10.36
N GLY A 36 17.43 -4.20 9.85
CA GLY A 36 17.21 -5.52 10.45
C GLY A 36 15.79 -6.08 10.23
N LEU A 37 14.96 -5.41 9.44
CA LEU A 37 13.60 -5.83 9.14
C LEU A 37 13.55 -6.66 7.85
N ARG A 38 12.57 -7.54 7.74
CA ARG A 38 12.32 -8.33 6.52
C ARG A 38 10.86 -8.20 6.10
N ARG A 39 10.63 -7.75 4.87
CA ARG A 39 9.27 -7.68 4.32
C ARG A 39 8.70 -9.08 4.11
N VAL A 40 7.52 -9.33 4.68
CA VAL A 40 6.67 -10.50 4.37
C VAL A 40 5.67 -10.08 3.31
N THR A 41 5.45 -10.94 2.31
CA THR A 41 4.36 -10.75 1.33
C THR A 41 3.33 -11.83 1.59
N VAL A 42 2.09 -11.42 1.84
CA VAL A 42 0.95 -12.32 2.03
C VAL A 42 0.03 -12.15 0.83
N TRP A 43 -0.55 -13.25 0.37
CA TRP A 43 -1.58 -13.19 -0.67
C TRP A 43 -2.93 -12.88 -0.04
N ILE A 44 -3.64 -11.92 -0.60
CA ILE A 44 -4.95 -11.44 -0.15
C ILE A 44 -5.92 -11.67 -1.32
N PRO A 45 -7.19 -12.04 -1.07
CA PRO A 45 -8.25 -12.01 -2.08
C PRO A 45 -8.32 -10.67 -2.82
N ASP A 46 -8.95 -10.62 -4.00
CA ASP A 46 -9.07 -9.36 -4.77
C ASP A 46 -9.76 -8.27 -3.91
N PRO A 47 -9.00 -7.25 -3.47
CA PRO A 47 -9.52 -6.25 -2.56
C PRO A 47 -10.48 -5.28 -3.25
N ASN A 48 -10.53 -5.28 -4.59
CA ASN A 48 -11.46 -4.45 -5.36
C ASN A 48 -12.81 -5.15 -5.60
N SER A 49 -12.95 -6.42 -5.21
CA SER A 49 -14.21 -7.13 -5.35
C SER A 49 -15.26 -6.59 -4.37
N THR A 50 -16.52 -6.51 -4.80
CA THR A 50 -17.63 -6.09 -3.94
C THR A 50 -17.83 -7.03 -2.76
N ALA A 51 -17.63 -8.34 -2.98
CA ALA A 51 -17.69 -9.35 -1.92
C ALA A 51 -16.63 -9.11 -0.82
N PHE A 52 -15.41 -8.74 -1.21
CA PHE A 52 -14.38 -8.37 -0.23
C PHE A 52 -14.78 -7.13 0.56
N ALA A 53 -15.30 -6.09 -0.10
CA ALA A 53 -15.75 -4.88 0.60
C ALA A 53 -16.87 -5.18 1.61
N MET A 54 -17.83 -6.04 1.25
CA MET A 54 -18.90 -6.46 2.15
C MET A 54 -18.38 -7.23 3.37
N GLU A 55 -17.50 -8.22 3.17
CA GLU A 55 -16.97 -8.99 4.30
C GLU A 55 -16.00 -8.15 5.14
N ALA A 56 -15.19 -7.28 4.52
CA ALA A 56 -14.35 -6.34 5.25
C ALA A 56 -15.19 -5.45 6.16
N HIS A 57 -16.30 -4.90 5.66
CA HIS A 57 -17.22 -4.11 6.47
C HIS A 57 -17.80 -4.93 7.64
N ARG A 58 -18.33 -6.12 7.36
CA ARG A 58 -18.88 -7.02 8.39
C ARG A 58 -17.85 -7.36 9.48
N GLN A 59 -16.61 -7.64 9.09
CA GLN A 59 -15.53 -7.96 10.03
C GLN A 59 -15.09 -6.73 10.82
N SER A 60 -15.06 -5.54 10.21
CA SER A 60 -14.79 -4.30 10.93
C SER A 60 -15.82 -4.03 12.02
N GLU A 61 -17.11 -4.26 11.75
CA GLU A 61 -18.16 -4.13 12.78
C GLU A 61 -17.94 -5.10 13.94
N LEU A 62 -17.59 -6.36 13.65
CA LEU A 62 -17.29 -7.35 14.68
C LEU A 62 -16.06 -6.98 15.51
N ALA A 63 -15.01 -6.46 14.87
CA ALA A 63 -13.81 -5.99 15.56
C ALA A 63 -14.13 -4.78 16.47
N ALA A 64 -14.95 -3.84 16.01
CA ALA A 64 -15.38 -2.69 16.81
C ALA A 64 -16.27 -3.09 18.00
N ALA A 65 -17.07 -4.15 17.85
CA ALA A 65 -17.89 -4.70 18.93
C ALA A 65 -17.11 -5.63 19.89
N SER A 66 -15.82 -5.88 19.63
CA SER A 66 -14.98 -6.76 20.42
C SER A 66 -14.74 -6.19 21.84
N PRO A 67 -14.67 -7.03 22.89
CA PRO A 67 -14.27 -6.59 24.23
C PRO A 67 -12.91 -5.86 24.26
N GLN A 68 -12.03 -6.18 23.32
CA GLN A 68 -10.69 -5.61 23.20
C GLN A 68 -10.66 -4.28 22.43
N ALA A 69 -11.76 -3.86 21.79
CA ALA A 69 -11.77 -2.71 20.88
C ALA A 69 -11.20 -1.43 21.51
N ALA A 70 -11.50 -1.17 22.78
CA ALA A 70 -10.97 0.00 23.49
C ALA A 70 -9.45 -0.08 23.70
N ALA A 71 -8.92 -1.27 24.03
CA ALA A 71 -7.48 -1.46 24.21
C ALA A 71 -6.74 -1.40 22.87
N ASP A 72 -7.32 -1.98 21.82
CA ASP A 72 -6.77 -1.94 20.46
C ASP A 72 -6.72 -0.49 19.95
N GLN A 73 -7.80 0.27 20.15
CA GLN A 73 -7.83 1.69 19.77
C GLN A 73 -6.82 2.50 20.58
N ALA A 74 -6.74 2.31 21.90
CA ALA A 74 -5.77 3.02 22.74
C ALA A 74 -4.32 2.71 22.34
N PHE A 75 -4.02 1.48 21.91
CA PHE A 75 -2.70 1.13 21.37
C PHE A 75 -2.41 1.86 20.06
N VAL A 76 -3.36 1.87 19.12
CA VAL A 76 -3.22 2.58 17.83
C VAL A 76 -3.00 4.07 18.07
N ASP A 77 -3.76 4.68 18.96
CA ASP A 77 -3.63 6.11 19.30
C ASP A 77 -2.24 6.41 19.88
N ALA A 78 -1.70 5.50 20.71
CA ALA A 78 -0.38 5.67 21.33
C ALA A 78 0.81 5.56 20.35
N ILE A 79 0.67 4.79 19.26
CA ILE A 79 1.74 4.63 18.24
C ILE A 79 1.55 5.52 17.01
N SER A 80 0.39 6.16 16.90
CA SER A 80 0.10 7.10 15.81
C SER A 80 0.84 8.40 16.08
N ILE A 81 1.80 8.74 15.22
CA ILE A 81 2.35 10.09 15.15
C ILE A 81 1.32 11.01 14.50
N GLY A 82 0.97 12.11 15.16
CA GLY A 82 0.08 13.11 14.59
C GLY A 82 0.71 13.69 13.33
N PHE A 83 -0.12 14.02 12.33
CA PHE A 83 0.36 14.82 11.19
C PHE A 83 0.95 16.17 11.65
N ASP A 84 0.51 16.67 12.80
CA ASP A 84 1.00 17.90 13.45
C ASP A 84 2.38 17.72 14.12
N ASP A 85 2.85 16.48 14.34
CA ASP A 85 4.14 16.18 14.97
C ASP A 85 5.31 16.11 13.96
N LEU A 86 5.06 16.45 12.68
CA LEU A 86 6.02 16.35 11.57
C LEU A 86 6.53 17.71 11.04
N GLU A 87 6.39 18.80 11.80
CA GLU A 87 7.08 20.09 11.55
C GLU A 87 8.55 20.07 11.99
#